data_AF-A0A9E5YYA7-F1
#
_entry.id   AF-A0A9E5YYA7-F1
#
_cell.length_a   1.000
_cell.length_b   1.000
_cell.length_c   1.000
_cell.angle_alpha   90.00
_cell.angle_beta   90.00
_cell.angle_gamma   90.00
#
_symmetry.space_group_name_H-M   'P 1'
#
loop_
_entity.id
_entity.type
_entity.pdbx_description
1 polymer ?
#
loop_
_entity_poly.entity_id
_entity_poly.type
_entity_poly.pdbx_seq_one_letter_code
_entity_poly.pdbx_strand_id
1 'polypeptide(L)'
;MRYSFLFIVILGLFINTCNKTTEIAKGSLFGTAQLEDQTDHSGIIVAVYESAYLDTTIVRINNEYPHIGVHINQHTEFDHRFQSPIKFTETDIEGDFLIKKIPVGVYNIVALKDSFGFKYIYEFEIEKNDNELTQQVTLYPDQYLSGDIFEDWIFETNHHYIIGEEGANSTNFSPDTILEIQPGAIIRIESTNDLVIYGNLFAQGEENNMFWITSNYGFGETLTQNNIDSTNFYYNFKLSPIVSVEENLIEWGKFDLANTGLLNQVNNLHMQNGIFRNSNCGFYCTDVDSTLCSNLLCEKITSERNAGIYFVQVDHGLIEKSIVIDCDNGLKVKDNCNPEIYNNYIFSNTIGIDISYYSSPQVYNNEFVNCEKAILNLNQSYSTIWSNYFETNYGFVTYRCYIFPLEIHYNNFNCSIYNMKTTPWGPSPQPTDINAENNYYYTINETEIQELIYDKNDFEPPQQQYYGEVFYQPFLTEEYPYAGIQGE
;
A
#
# COMPACT_ATOMS: atom_id res chain seq x y z
N MET A 1 -36.83 66.77 27.10
CA MET A 1 -35.42 67.23 27.08
C MET A 1 -34.64 66.42 28.13
N ARG A 2 -34.22 65.22 27.72
CA ARG A 2 -33.44 64.15 28.40
C ARG A 2 -33.79 62.90 27.57
N TYR A 3 -32.81 62.10 27.13
CA TYR A 3 -32.92 60.97 26.17
C TYR A 3 -32.61 61.21 24.68
N SER A 4 -32.09 62.36 24.24
CA SER A 4 -31.57 62.51 22.85
C SER A 4 -30.05 62.64 22.73
N PHE A 5 -29.31 62.58 23.85
CA PHE A 5 -27.84 62.72 23.84
C PHE A 5 -27.07 61.42 24.07
N LEU A 6 -27.76 60.29 24.32
CA LEU A 6 -27.14 58.99 24.59
C LEU A 6 -27.13 58.04 23.39
N PHE A 7 -27.70 58.44 22.24
CA PHE A 7 -27.77 57.59 21.04
C PHE A 7 -26.68 57.89 20.00
N ILE A 8 -25.93 58.99 20.14
CA ILE A 8 -24.89 59.41 19.18
C ILE A 8 -23.49 58.90 19.59
N VAL A 9 -23.28 58.49 20.84
CA VAL A 9 -21.97 57.98 21.30
C VAL A 9 -21.83 56.46 21.07
N ILE A 10 -22.93 55.73 20.87
CA ILE A 10 -22.90 54.28 20.59
C ILE A 10 -22.84 53.97 19.08
N LEU A 11 -23.20 54.92 18.21
CA LEU A 11 -23.08 54.76 16.75
C LEU A 11 -21.67 55.10 16.19
N GLY A 12 -20.80 55.71 17.01
CA GLY A 12 -19.43 56.09 16.62
C GLY A 12 -18.36 55.04 16.89
N LEU A 13 -18.71 53.90 17.49
CA LEU A 13 -17.76 52.83 17.86
C LEU A 13 -17.79 51.61 16.93
N PHE A 14 -18.57 51.65 15.85
CA PHE A 14 -18.65 50.57 14.85
C PHE A 14 -17.91 50.89 13.53
N ILE A 15 -17.00 51.86 13.52
CA ILE A 15 -16.20 52.20 12.33
C ILE A 15 -14.74 52.38 12.74
N ASN A 16 -14.08 51.31 13.21
CA ASN A 16 -12.61 51.16 13.19
C ASN A 16 -12.14 49.79 13.75
N THR A 17 -12.77 48.71 13.31
CA THR A 17 -12.13 47.38 13.35
C THR A 17 -12.22 46.78 11.96
N CYS A 18 -11.63 47.48 11.01
CA CYS A 18 -11.05 46.80 9.85
C CYS A 18 -9.82 46.08 10.39
N ASN A 19 -10.04 44.92 11.04
CA ASN A 19 -8.95 43.98 11.26
C ASN A 19 -8.42 43.69 9.85
N LYS A 20 -7.24 44.22 9.53
CA LYS A 20 -6.42 43.62 8.50
C LYS A 20 -6.34 42.15 8.90
N THR A 21 -7.07 41.30 8.17
CA THR A 21 -6.78 39.88 8.09
C THR A 21 -5.27 39.78 8.01
N THR A 22 -4.64 39.15 9.01
CA THR A 22 -3.19 38.96 9.07
C THR A 22 -2.74 38.45 7.71
N GLU A 23 -2.07 39.32 6.96
CA GLU A 23 -1.60 38.99 5.62
C GLU A 23 -0.58 37.87 5.81
N ILE A 24 -0.89 36.67 5.29
CA ILE A 24 -0.01 35.51 5.41
C ILE A 24 1.37 35.93 4.87
N ALA A 25 2.41 35.70 5.66
CA ALA A 25 3.78 36.03 5.26
C ALA A 25 4.13 35.28 3.97
N LYS A 26 4.88 35.94 3.07
CA LYS A 26 5.23 35.37 1.77
C LYS A 26 6.73 35.50 1.49
N GLY A 27 7.27 34.49 0.83
CA GLY A 27 8.61 34.44 0.26
C GLY A 27 8.62 34.39 -1.27
N SER A 28 9.83 34.24 -1.81
CA SER A 28 10.11 33.88 -3.20
C SER A 28 11.06 32.67 -3.22
N LEU A 29 11.02 31.91 -4.30
CA LEU A 29 11.92 30.79 -4.58
C LEU A 29 12.61 31.05 -5.91
N PHE A 30 13.93 30.93 -5.94
CA PHE A 30 14.73 31.05 -7.16
C PHE A 30 15.82 29.97 -7.19
N GLY A 31 16.33 29.70 -8.38
CA GLY A 31 17.40 28.72 -8.58
C GLY A 31 17.56 28.41 -10.07
N THR A 32 18.25 27.30 -10.34
CA THR A 32 18.49 26.79 -11.69
C THR A 32 17.97 25.37 -11.84
N ALA A 33 17.39 25.07 -13.00
CA ALA A 33 17.10 23.70 -13.44
C ALA A 33 17.67 23.48 -14.84
N GLN A 34 18.27 22.32 -15.06
CA GLN A 34 19.02 22.01 -16.27
C GLN A 34 18.47 20.76 -16.94
N LEU A 35 18.59 20.71 -18.26
CA LEU A 35 18.35 19.54 -19.08
C LEU A 35 19.70 18.94 -19.45
N GLU A 36 19.90 17.64 -19.17
CA GLU A 36 21.14 16.94 -19.51
C GLU A 36 21.42 17.02 -21.02
N ASP A 37 22.68 17.25 -21.38
CA ASP A 37 23.16 17.36 -22.76
C ASP A 37 22.49 18.45 -23.63
N GLN A 38 21.77 19.39 -23.03
CA GLN A 38 21.19 20.53 -23.74
C GLN A 38 21.97 21.83 -23.47
N THR A 39 21.79 22.80 -24.36
CA THR A 39 22.30 24.18 -24.19
C THR A 39 21.18 25.21 -24.02
N ASP A 40 19.95 24.80 -24.31
CA ASP A 40 18.74 25.58 -24.04
C ASP A 40 17.96 24.85 -22.95
N HIS A 41 17.89 25.47 -21.78
CA HIS A 41 17.20 24.94 -20.61
C HIS A 41 15.85 25.63 -20.37
N SER A 42 15.30 26.33 -21.37
CA SER A 42 14.04 27.05 -21.23
C SER A 42 12.82 26.13 -21.20
N GLY A 43 11.75 26.61 -20.57
CA GLY A 43 10.45 25.93 -20.58
C GLY A 43 10.35 24.71 -19.67
N ILE A 44 11.33 24.49 -18.77
CA ILE A 44 11.19 23.55 -17.66
C ILE A 44 10.20 24.17 -16.68
N ILE A 45 9.13 23.46 -16.38
CA ILE A 45 8.15 23.91 -15.39
C ILE A 45 8.72 23.63 -14.01
N VAL A 46 8.84 24.67 -13.20
CA VAL A 46 9.17 24.56 -11.77
C VAL A 46 7.93 24.93 -10.97
N ALA A 47 7.44 23.99 -10.19
CA ALA A 47 6.16 24.07 -9.50
C ALA A 47 6.28 23.74 -8.01
N VAL A 48 5.54 24.47 -7.18
CA VAL A 48 5.49 24.33 -5.72
C VAL A 48 4.16 23.71 -5.32
N TYR A 49 4.22 22.60 -4.60
CA TYR A 49 3.08 21.84 -4.10
C TYR A 49 3.08 21.83 -2.58
N GLU A 50 1.89 21.77 -1.99
CA GLU A 50 1.74 21.44 -0.57
C GLU A 50 2.38 20.08 -0.29
N SER A 51 2.88 19.88 0.94
CA SER A 51 3.34 18.56 1.37
C SER A 51 2.21 17.53 1.24
N ALA A 52 2.58 16.30 0.85
CA ALA A 52 1.66 15.19 0.85
C ALA A 52 1.12 14.95 2.27
N TYR A 53 -0.17 14.66 2.34
CA TYR A 53 -0.80 14.20 3.57
C TYR A 53 -0.24 12.81 3.90
N LEU A 54 0.39 12.68 5.08
CA LEU A 54 0.79 11.40 5.62
C LEU A 54 -0.41 10.81 6.38
N ASP A 55 -0.81 9.59 6.02
CA ASP A 55 -1.94 8.94 6.69
C ASP A 55 -1.63 8.77 8.19
N THR A 56 -2.41 9.46 9.03
CA THR A 56 -2.18 9.48 10.47
C THR A 56 -2.31 8.10 11.12
N THR A 57 -3.05 7.18 10.50
CA THR A 57 -3.16 5.79 10.94
C THR A 57 -1.85 5.07 10.70
N ILE A 58 -1.29 5.16 9.50
CA ILE A 58 0.00 4.54 9.16
C ILE A 58 1.12 5.15 10.01
N VAL A 59 1.14 6.48 10.16
CA VAL A 59 2.10 7.18 11.05
C VAL A 59 2.00 6.65 12.49
N ARG A 60 0.78 6.46 13.02
CA ARG A 60 0.60 5.87 14.36
C ARG A 60 1.18 4.45 14.40
N ILE A 61 0.85 3.61 13.41
CA ILE A 61 1.35 2.22 13.34
C ILE A 61 2.87 2.20 13.28
N ASN A 62 3.51 3.01 12.43
CA ASN A 62 4.98 3.09 12.35
C ASN A 62 5.62 3.56 13.68
N ASN A 63 4.93 4.39 14.46
CA ASN A 63 5.42 4.82 15.78
C ASN A 63 5.24 3.75 16.86
N GLU A 64 4.15 2.99 16.80
CA GLU A 64 3.82 1.93 17.76
C GLU A 64 4.62 0.64 17.49
N TYR A 65 4.78 0.30 16.21
CA TYR A 65 5.49 -0.87 15.70
C TYR A 65 6.55 -0.42 14.67
N PRO A 66 7.71 0.11 15.11
CA PRO A 66 8.73 0.63 14.19
C PRO A 66 9.44 -0.45 13.36
N HIS A 67 9.30 -1.73 13.74
CA HIS A 67 9.93 -2.88 13.09
C HIS A 67 9.07 -3.53 12.00
N ILE A 68 7.90 -2.96 11.66
CA ILE A 68 7.01 -3.48 10.62
C ILE A 68 6.69 -2.41 9.57
N GLY A 69 6.44 -2.89 8.35
CA GLY A 69 6.07 -2.09 7.19
C GLY A 69 7.14 -1.09 6.78
N VAL A 70 6.77 -0.22 5.84
CA VAL A 70 7.58 0.94 5.45
C VAL A 70 7.18 2.15 6.27
N HIS A 71 8.15 2.95 6.71
CA HIS A 71 7.91 4.23 7.37
C HIS A 71 7.55 5.27 6.32
N ILE A 72 6.31 5.78 6.36
CA ILE A 72 5.86 6.72 5.34
C ILE A 72 6.40 8.14 5.57
N ASN A 73 6.74 8.82 4.47
CA ASN A 73 7.26 10.18 4.46
C ASN A 73 6.94 10.87 3.12
N GLN A 74 7.51 12.05 2.85
CA GLN A 74 7.26 12.74 1.58
C GLN A 74 7.78 11.97 0.35
N HIS A 75 8.87 11.20 0.47
CA HIS A 75 9.38 10.36 -0.61
C HIS A 75 8.42 9.21 -0.96
N THR A 76 7.71 8.66 0.03
CA THR A 76 6.74 7.57 -0.19
C THR A 76 5.38 8.08 -0.65
N GLU A 77 4.92 9.21 -0.12
CA GLU A 77 3.54 9.68 -0.28
C GLU A 77 3.33 10.72 -1.38
N PHE A 78 4.33 11.52 -1.72
CA PHE A 78 4.13 12.59 -2.67
C PHE A 78 4.16 12.11 -4.11
N ASP A 79 3.08 12.42 -4.83
CA ASP A 79 2.97 12.29 -6.27
C ASP A 79 2.18 13.49 -6.80
N HIS A 80 2.82 14.29 -7.65
CA HIS A 80 2.25 15.54 -8.15
C HIS A 80 1.00 15.32 -9.00
N ARG A 81 0.77 14.13 -9.56
CA ARG A 81 -0.42 13.81 -10.36
C ARG A 81 -1.72 13.95 -9.58
N PHE A 82 -1.68 13.80 -8.25
CA PHE A 82 -2.86 13.87 -7.40
C PHE A 82 -3.14 15.26 -6.82
N GLN A 83 -2.35 16.27 -7.19
CA GLN A 83 -2.46 17.61 -6.61
C GLN A 83 -2.31 18.69 -7.68
N SER A 84 -2.77 19.90 -7.39
CA SER A 84 -2.49 21.08 -8.23
C SER A 84 -1.43 21.94 -7.55
N PRO A 85 -0.47 22.53 -8.28
CA PRO A 85 0.54 23.36 -7.67
C PRO A 85 -0.06 24.66 -7.14
N ILE A 86 0.50 25.15 -6.03
CA ILE A 86 0.16 26.46 -5.45
C ILE A 86 0.65 27.58 -6.37
N LYS A 87 1.85 27.38 -6.92
CA LYS A 87 2.55 28.30 -7.82
C LYS A 87 3.47 27.53 -8.75
N PHE A 88 3.70 28.08 -9.93
CA PHE A 88 4.72 27.58 -10.85
C PHE A 88 5.25 28.72 -11.72
N THR A 89 6.36 28.45 -12.39
CA THR A 89 6.96 29.27 -13.44
C THR A 89 7.66 28.34 -14.44
N GLU A 90 8.12 28.90 -15.54
CA GLU A 90 9.06 28.25 -16.45
C GLU A 90 10.46 28.87 -16.30
N THR A 91 11.48 28.07 -16.61
CA THR A 91 12.89 28.51 -16.72
C THR A 91 13.14 29.32 -17.99
N ASP A 92 14.15 30.18 -17.94
CA ASP A 92 14.73 30.79 -19.15
C ASP A 92 15.80 29.91 -19.80
N ILE A 93 16.48 30.42 -20.84
CA ILE A 93 17.46 29.67 -21.64
C ILE A 93 18.65 29.15 -20.81
N GLU A 94 19.04 29.86 -19.76
CA GLU A 94 20.13 29.45 -18.87
C GLU A 94 19.65 28.48 -17.78
N GLY A 95 18.34 28.24 -17.70
CA GLY A 95 17.71 27.38 -16.70
C GLY A 95 17.30 28.14 -15.44
N ASP A 96 17.43 29.46 -15.41
CA ASP A 96 17.09 30.28 -14.25
C ASP A 96 15.58 30.40 -14.09
N PHE A 97 15.08 30.34 -12.85
CA PHE A 97 13.67 30.54 -12.53
C PHE A 97 13.44 31.40 -11.29
N LEU A 98 12.26 32.01 -11.19
CA LEU A 98 11.84 32.81 -10.02
C LEU A 98 10.33 32.74 -9.78
N ILE A 99 9.94 32.14 -8.67
CA ILE A 99 8.55 32.06 -8.21
C ILE A 99 8.35 33.05 -7.06
N LYS A 100 7.44 34.01 -7.21
CA LYS A 100 7.18 35.06 -6.21
C LYS A 100 5.88 34.81 -5.44
N LYS A 101 5.82 35.36 -4.23
CA LYS A 101 4.61 35.45 -3.39
C LYS A 101 4.07 34.07 -2.97
N ILE A 102 4.99 33.15 -2.68
CA ILE A 102 4.67 31.84 -2.09
C ILE A 102 4.41 32.08 -0.60
N PRO A 103 3.32 31.57 0.01
CA PRO A 103 3.18 31.60 1.46
C PRO A 103 4.37 30.95 2.16
N VAL A 104 4.72 31.42 3.37
CA VAL A 104 5.75 30.77 4.20
C VAL A 104 5.25 29.41 4.67
N GLY A 105 6.09 28.37 4.57
CA GLY A 105 5.72 26.99 4.88
C GLY A 105 6.74 25.98 4.34
N VAL A 106 6.44 24.69 4.53
CA VAL A 106 7.21 23.57 3.99
C VAL A 106 6.46 22.99 2.79
N TYR A 107 7.18 22.74 1.70
CA TYR A 107 6.60 22.39 0.41
C TYR A 107 7.39 21.30 -0.30
N ASN A 108 6.76 20.65 -1.28
CA ASN A 108 7.47 19.85 -2.27
C ASN A 108 7.62 20.66 -3.56
N ILE A 109 8.80 20.61 -4.18
CA ILE A 109 9.08 21.26 -5.44
C ILE A 109 9.20 20.19 -6.52
N VAL A 110 8.62 20.47 -7.68
CA VAL A 110 8.71 19.62 -8.86
C VAL A 110 9.30 20.43 -10.00
N ALA A 111 10.34 19.90 -10.63
CA ALA A 111 10.77 20.32 -11.95
C ALA A 111 10.31 19.25 -12.95
N LEU A 112 9.62 19.64 -14.02
CA LEU A 112 9.19 18.73 -15.08
C LEU A 112 9.30 19.36 -16.46
N LYS A 113 9.54 18.53 -17.46
CA LYS A 113 9.56 18.91 -18.87
C LYS A 113 9.16 17.71 -19.72
N ASP A 114 8.27 17.91 -20.67
CA ASP A 114 7.93 16.86 -21.65
C ASP A 114 9.21 16.32 -22.31
N SER A 115 9.30 14.99 -22.42
CA SER A 115 10.47 14.24 -22.92
C SER A 115 11.72 14.26 -22.03
N PHE A 116 11.67 14.81 -20.82
CA PHE A 116 12.76 14.76 -19.82
C PHE A 116 12.28 14.33 -18.42
N GLY A 117 11.06 13.82 -18.32
CA GLY A 117 10.47 13.39 -17.06
C GLY A 117 10.32 14.50 -16.01
N PHE A 118 10.54 14.13 -14.76
CA PHE A 118 10.39 15.03 -13.61
C PHE A 118 11.39 14.73 -12.49
N LYS A 119 11.60 15.71 -11.62
CA LYS A 119 12.40 15.56 -10.40
C LYS A 119 11.69 16.20 -9.22
N TYR A 120 11.73 15.50 -8.09
CA TYR A 120 11.16 15.96 -6.84
C TYR A 120 12.23 16.45 -5.87
N ILE A 121 11.86 17.48 -5.13
CA ILE A 121 12.62 18.00 -3.99
C ILE A 121 11.62 18.12 -2.86
N TYR A 122 11.83 17.31 -1.84
CA TYR A 122 10.88 17.17 -0.74
C TYR A 122 11.23 18.14 0.39
N GLU A 123 10.20 18.51 1.15
CA GLU A 123 10.34 19.23 2.43
C GLU A 123 11.17 20.53 2.35
N PHE A 124 11.03 21.26 1.25
CA PHE A 124 11.68 22.55 1.07
C PHE A 124 10.99 23.64 1.90
N GLU A 125 11.73 24.27 2.81
CA GLU A 125 11.23 25.37 3.64
C GLU A 125 11.30 26.71 2.89
N ILE A 126 10.15 27.36 2.73
CA ILE A 126 10.03 28.72 2.20
C ILE A 126 9.91 29.68 3.38
N GLU A 127 10.97 30.44 3.62
CA GLU A 127 10.97 31.53 4.58
C GLU A 127 10.55 32.87 3.95
N LYS A 128 10.46 33.91 4.78
CA LYS A 128 10.22 35.28 4.30
C LYS A 128 11.43 35.76 3.47
N ASN A 129 11.14 36.54 2.43
CA ASN A 129 12.11 37.06 1.45
C ASN A 129 12.50 35.98 0.43
N ASP A 130 13.73 36.04 -0.09
CA ASP A 130 14.19 35.21 -1.20
C ASP A 130 14.84 33.93 -0.67
N ASN A 131 14.40 32.78 -1.18
CA ASN A 131 14.90 31.45 -0.86
C ASN A 131 15.57 30.87 -2.10
N GLU A 132 16.79 30.37 -1.95
CA GLU A 132 17.56 29.77 -3.04
C GLU A 132 17.43 28.25 -3.01
N LEU A 133 17.07 27.66 -4.15
CA LEU A 133 17.11 26.22 -4.33
C LEU A 133 18.55 25.80 -4.65
N THR A 134 19.31 25.43 -3.61
CA THR A 134 20.73 25.07 -3.76
C THR A 134 20.96 23.64 -4.25
N GLN A 135 19.93 22.79 -4.21
CA GLN A 135 20.03 21.41 -4.69
C GLN A 135 20.07 21.40 -6.22
N GLN A 136 20.95 20.57 -6.79
CA GLN A 136 21.06 20.43 -8.24
C GLN A 136 19.79 19.80 -8.83
N VAL A 137 19.14 20.55 -9.71
CA VAL A 137 17.99 20.09 -10.51
C VAL A 137 18.45 19.83 -11.93
N THR A 138 18.68 18.57 -12.24
CA THR A 138 18.98 18.09 -13.60
C THR A 138 17.89 17.11 -13.99
N LEU A 139 17.28 17.32 -15.15
CA LEU A 139 16.34 16.41 -15.79
C LEU A 139 17.05 15.69 -16.94
N TYR A 140 16.77 14.39 -17.08
CA TYR A 140 17.39 13.53 -18.08
C TYR A 140 16.38 13.19 -19.17
N PRO A 141 16.78 13.08 -20.45
CA PRO A 141 15.88 12.66 -21.51
C PRO A 141 15.17 11.36 -21.19
N ASP A 142 13.87 11.31 -21.48
CA ASP A 142 13.07 10.09 -21.38
C ASP A 142 13.60 9.02 -22.34
N GLN A 143 13.79 7.81 -21.83
CA GLN A 143 14.21 6.67 -22.64
C GLN A 143 13.03 5.73 -22.90
N TYR A 144 12.80 5.40 -24.16
CA TYR A 144 11.66 4.56 -24.58
C TYR A 144 12.12 3.14 -24.89
N LEU A 145 11.44 2.15 -24.30
CA LEU A 145 11.72 0.73 -24.48
C LEU A 145 10.44 -0.01 -24.86
N SER A 146 10.49 -0.81 -25.91
CA SER A 146 9.34 -1.57 -26.39
C SER A 146 9.77 -2.86 -27.08
N GLY A 147 8.94 -3.89 -27.04
CA GLY A 147 9.19 -5.16 -27.71
C GLY A 147 10.22 -6.02 -26.98
N ASP A 148 10.94 -6.86 -27.71
CA ASP A 148 11.94 -7.76 -27.15
C ASP A 148 13.31 -7.09 -27.08
N ILE A 149 13.88 -7.02 -25.88
CA ILE A 149 15.20 -6.49 -25.58
C ILE A 149 16.18 -7.67 -25.48
N PHE A 150 17.28 -7.59 -26.23
CA PHE A 150 18.29 -8.66 -26.35
C PHE A 150 19.67 -8.27 -25.82
N GLU A 151 19.79 -7.07 -25.26
CA GLU A 151 21.01 -6.53 -24.67
C GLU A 151 20.80 -6.24 -23.18
N ASP A 152 21.90 -6.25 -22.44
CA ASP A 152 21.90 -5.84 -21.04
C ASP A 152 21.47 -4.38 -20.92
N TRP A 153 20.79 -4.05 -19.82
CA TRP A 153 20.25 -2.72 -19.60
C TRP A 153 20.33 -2.30 -18.14
N ILE A 154 20.52 -0.99 -17.94
CA ILE A 154 20.54 -0.37 -16.62
C ILE A 154 19.49 0.72 -16.61
N PHE A 155 18.54 0.62 -15.68
CA PHE A 155 17.70 1.75 -15.29
C PHE A 155 18.45 2.57 -14.27
N GLU A 156 19.01 3.68 -14.74
CA GLU A 156 19.90 4.55 -13.98
C GLU A 156 19.16 5.40 -12.95
N THR A 157 19.87 5.73 -11.89
CA THR A 157 19.39 6.61 -10.82
C THR A 157 18.88 7.95 -11.39
N ASN A 158 17.72 8.43 -10.94
CA ASN A 158 17.05 9.67 -11.39
C ASN A 158 16.62 9.72 -12.87
N HIS A 159 16.77 8.63 -13.63
CA HIS A 159 16.33 8.56 -15.02
C HIS A 159 14.90 8.02 -15.14
N HIS A 160 14.24 8.42 -16.22
CA HIS A 160 12.88 8.01 -16.55
C HIS A 160 12.88 7.10 -17.77
N TYR A 161 12.22 5.95 -17.62
CA TYR A 161 12.06 4.96 -18.68
C TYR A 161 10.59 4.78 -18.98
N ILE A 162 10.18 4.97 -20.23
CA ILE A 162 8.82 4.72 -20.70
C ILE A 162 8.80 3.34 -21.35
N ILE A 163 8.01 2.44 -20.79
CA ILE A 163 7.92 1.04 -21.20
C ILE A 163 6.64 0.80 -21.98
N GLY A 164 6.80 0.24 -23.17
CA GLY A 164 5.72 -0.06 -24.11
C GLY A 164 5.46 1.07 -25.10
N GLU A 165 4.68 0.74 -26.11
CA GLU A 165 4.11 1.69 -27.07
C GLU A 165 2.59 1.50 -27.12
N GLU A 166 1.88 2.50 -27.63
CA GLU A 166 0.43 2.43 -27.81
C GLU A 166 0.06 1.22 -28.70
N GLY A 167 -0.66 0.25 -28.13
CA GLY A 167 -1.12 -0.95 -28.85
C GLY A 167 -0.18 -2.16 -28.79
N ALA A 168 1.00 -2.04 -28.18
CA ALA A 168 1.74 -3.21 -27.70
C ALA A 168 1.08 -3.79 -26.44
N ASN A 169 1.40 -5.06 -26.14
CA ASN A 169 0.93 -5.72 -24.91
C ASN A 169 2.06 -5.96 -23.90
N SER A 170 3.33 -5.95 -24.33
CA SER A 170 4.46 -6.31 -23.48
C SER A 170 5.79 -5.78 -24.01
N THR A 171 6.68 -5.41 -23.08
CA THR A 171 8.12 -5.27 -23.31
C THR A 171 8.85 -6.38 -22.57
N ASN A 172 9.74 -7.11 -23.24
CA ASN A 172 10.32 -8.35 -22.74
C ASN A 172 11.86 -8.27 -22.69
N PHE A 173 12.45 -8.48 -21.53
CA PHE A 173 13.90 -8.68 -21.40
C PHE A 173 14.25 -10.15 -21.61
N SER A 174 15.00 -10.46 -22.67
CA SER A 174 15.27 -11.84 -23.12
C SER A 174 16.09 -12.65 -22.11
N PRO A 175 16.07 -14.00 -22.16
CA PRO A 175 16.75 -14.87 -21.18
C PRO A 175 18.26 -14.64 -21.01
N ASP A 176 18.95 -14.15 -22.04
CA ASP A 176 20.41 -13.93 -22.02
C ASP A 176 20.80 -12.50 -21.61
N THR A 177 19.85 -11.69 -21.12
CA THR A 177 20.09 -10.29 -20.71
C THR A 177 20.25 -10.14 -19.21
N ILE A 178 20.89 -9.06 -18.78
CA ILE A 178 20.90 -8.56 -17.41
C ILE A 178 20.14 -7.23 -17.38
N LEU A 179 19.13 -7.14 -16.52
CA LEU A 179 18.47 -5.88 -16.18
C LEU A 179 18.89 -5.46 -14.77
N GLU A 180 19.48 -4.28 -14.65
CA GLU A 180 19.76 -3.60 -13.38
C GLU A 180 18.77 -2.45 -13.18
N ILE A 181 18.14 -2.37 -12.02
CA ILE A 181 17.30 -1.25 -11.59
C ILE A 181 17.98 -0.56 -10.42
N GLN A 182 18.51 0.64 -10.65
CA GLN A 182 19.19 1.41 -9.62
C GLN A 182 18.22 2.16 -8.71
N PRO A 183 18.64 2.50 -7.47
CA PRO A 183 17.88 3.36 -6.58
C PRO A 183 17.42 4.66 -7.26
N GLY A 184 16.15 5.02 -7.09
CA GLY A 184 15.58 6.26 -7.64
C GLY A 184 15.33 6.25 -9.15
N ALA A 185 15.53 5.13 -9.85
CA ALA A 185 15.06 4.99 -11.23
C ALA A 185 13.52 5.00 -11.29
N ILE A 186 12.96 5.63 -12.33
CA ILE A 186 11.51 5.76 -12.51
C ILE A 186 11.10 5.05 -13.81
N ILE A 187 10.34 3.97 -13.66
CA ILE A 187 9.86 3.13 -14.73
C ILE A 187 8.37 3.40 -14.90
N ARG A 188 8.02 4.04 -16.01
CA ARG A 188 6.65 4.41 -16.38
C ARG A 188 6.14 3.47 -17.46
N ILE A 189 5.22 2.59 -17.11
CA ILE A 189 4.70 1.58 -18.03
C ILE A 189 3.40 2.12 -18.65
N GLU A 190 3.29 2.06 -19.97
CA GLU A 190 2.08 2.42 -20.69
C GLU A 190 0.87 1.59 -20.21
N SER A 191 -0.31 2.19 -20.25
CA SER A 191 -1.53 1.51 -19.77
C SER A 191 -1.72 0.16 -20.50
N THR A 192 -2.14 -0.86 -19.77
CA THR A 192 -2.34 -2.24 -20.27
C THR A 192 -1.11 -2.99 -20.78
N ASN A 193 0.10 -2.39 -20.71
CA ASN A 193 1.34 -3.09 -21.06
C ASN A 193 1.93 -3.86 -19.88
N ASP A 194 2.58 -4.98 -20.21
CA ASP A 194 3.48 -5.72 -19.32
C ASP A 194 4.95 -5.26 -19.48
N LEU A 195 5.70 -5.29 -18.38
CA LEU A 195 7.15 -5.42 -18.40
C LEU A 195 7.51 -6.83 -17.91
N VAL A 196 8.08 -7.67 -18.79
CA VAL A 196 8.37 -9.08 -18.49
C VAL A 196 9.86 -9.34 -18.51
N ILE A 197 10.38 -9.92 -17.43
CA ILE A 197 11.80 -10.26 -17.32
C ILE A 197 11.97 -11.77 -17.46
N TYR A 198 12.77 -12.20 -18.43
CA TYR A 198 13.20 -13.59 -18.62
C TYR A 198 14.67 -13.82 -18.23
N GLY A 199 15.51 -12.77 -18.25
CA GLY A 199 16.95 -12.82 -18.00
C GLY A 199 17.35 -12.76 -16.52
N ASN A 200 18.48 -12.10 -16.23
CA ASN A 200 18.90 -11.81 -14.87
C ASN A 200 18.35 -10.45 -14.41
N LEU A 201 17.95 -10.34 -13.15
CA LEU A 201 17.44 -9.10 -12.56
C LEU A 201 18.23 -8.72 -11.30
N PHE A 202 18.70 -7.47 -11.26
CA PHE A 202 19.13 -6.79 -10.04
C PHE A 202 18.17 -5.63 -9.77
N ALA A 203 17.47 -5.62 -8.64
CA ALA A 203 16.50 -4.58 -8.31
C ALA A 203 16.48 -4.30 -6.81
N GLN A 204 17.37 -3.42 -6.36
CA GLN A 204 17.50 -3.02 -4.96
C GLN A 204 17.54 -1.49 -4.90
N GLY A 205 16.50 -0.89 -4.31
CA GLY A 205 16.43 0.54 -4.02
C GLY A 205 17.01 0.89 -2.65
N GLU A 206 16.70 2.09 -2.15
CA GLU A 206 17.04 2.52 -0.80
C GLU A 206 15.84 3.19 -0.11
N GLU A 207 15.83 3.25 1.23
CA GLU A 207 14.73 3.81 2.04
C GLU A 207 14.23 5.19 1.58
N ASN A 208 15.16 6.09 1.24
CA ASN A 208 14.84 7.44 0.78
C ASN A 208 15.04 7.61 -0.74
N ASN A 209 15.31 6.53 -1.46
CA ASN A 209 15.58 6.53 -2.90
C ASN A 209 15.08 5.22 -3.55
N MET A 210 13.81 4.89 -3.29
CA MET A 210 13.16 3.71 -3.87
C MET A 210 13.15 3.82 -5.40
N PHE A 211 13.36 2.70 -6.10
CA PHE A 211 12.96 2.68 -7.51
C PHE A 211 11.43 2.68 -7.59
N TRP A 212 10.88 3.31 -8.63
CA TRP A 212 9.44 3.50 -8.75
C TRP A 212 8.93 2.94 -10.08
N ILE A 213 8.04 1.96 -9.99
CA ILE A 213 7.29 1.42 -11.13
C ILE A 213 5.87 1.94 -11.06
N THR A 214 5.43 2.61 -12.11
CA THR A 214 4.09 3.21 -12.15
C THR A 214 3.52 3.30 -13.56
N SER A 215 2.23 3.63 -13.67
CA SER A 215 1.62 3.95 -14.96
C SER A 215 2.21 5.23 -15.55
N ASN A 216 2.41 5.26 -16.87
CA ASN A 216 2.81 6.48 -17.59
C ASN A 216 1.70 7.55 -17.64
N TYR A 217 0.47 7.23 -17.25
CA TYR A 217 -0.65 8.16 -17.30
C TYR A 217 -0.49 9.33 -16.31
N GLY A 218 -0.87 10.53 -16.76
CA GLY A 218 -1.03 11.71 -15.93
C GLY A 218 0.23 12.57 -15.72
N PHE A 219 1.36 12.23 -16.33
CA PHE A 219 2.63 12.96 -16.17
C PHE A 219 2.85 14.15 -17.14
N GLY A 220 1.90 14.47 -18.00
CA GLY A 220 2.07 15.59 -18.94
C GLY A 220 2.12 16.95 -18.25
N GLU A 221 2.55 17.99 -18.98
CA GLU A 221 2.64 19.39 -18.50
C GLU A 221 1.30 20.05 -18.11
N THR A 222 0.20 19.29 -18.04
CA THR A 222 -1.09 19.80 -17.55
C THR A 222 -1.08 19.81 -16.02
N LEU A 223 -0.84 20.99 -15.45
CA LEU A 223 -0.70 21.22 -14.00
C LEU A 223 -2.03 21.17 -13.21
N THR A 224 -2.85 20.17 -13.48
CA THR A 224 -4.12 19.92 -12.78
C THR A 224 -4.13 18.53 -12.19
N GLN A 225 -4.83 18.38 -11.07
CA GLN A 225 -5.05 17.07 -10.46
C GLN A 225 -5.70 16.11 -11.47
N ASN A 226 -5.11 14.92 -11.62
CA ASN A 226 -5.65 13.84 -12.43
C ASN A 226 -6.64 12.98 -11.63
N ASN A 227 -7.65 12.48 -12.32
CA ASN A 227 -8.50 11.41 -11.81
C ASN A 227 -8.02 10.09 -12.43
N ILE A 228 -7.17 9.37 -11.71
CA ILE A 228 -6.59 8.12 -12.19
C ILE A 228 -7.43 6.96 -11.66
N ASP A 229 -7.85 6.07 -12.56
CA ASP A 229 -8.58 4.85 -12.23
C ASP A 229 -7.95 3.61 -12.88
N SER A 230 -8.58 2.45 -12.68
CA SER A 230 -8.06 1.17 -13.14
C SER A 230 -7.91 1.04 -14.66
N THR A 231 -8.54 1.92 -15.45
CA THR A 231 -8.35 1.96 -16.91
C THR A 231 -7.00 2.55 -17.30
N ASN A 232 -6.34 3.25 -16.38
CA ASN A 232 -5.06 3.90 -16.60
C ASN A 232 -3.90 3.05 -16.07
N PHE A 233 -4.17 1.92 -15.43
CA PHE A 233 -3.13 1.10 -14.82
C PHE A 233 -2.26 0.42 -15.88
N TYR A 234 -0.97 0.24 -15.55
CA TYR A 234 -0.15 -0.73 -16.29
C TYR A 234 -0.61 -2.15 -15.95
N TYR A 235 -0.27 -3.13 -16.79
CA TYR A 235 -0.75 -4.49 -16.57
C TYR A 235 0.06 -5.20 -15.47
N ASN A 236 1.28 -5.63 -15.73
CA ASN A 236 2.13 -6.23 -14.70
C ASN A 236 3.61 -5.85 -14.87
N PHE A 237 4.34 -5.75 -13.76
CA PHE A 237 5.77 -6.03 -13.73
C PHE A 237 5.93 -7.51 -13.40
N LYS A 238 6.43 -8.30 -14.35
CA LYS A 238 6.33 -9.75 -14.33
C LYS A 238 7.70 -10.41 -14.36
N LEU A 239 7.89 -11.32 -13.42
CA LEU A 239 9.02 -12.24 -13.37
C LEU A 239 8.62 -13.58 -13.99
N SER A 240 9.28 -13.94 -15.09
CA SER A 240 9.08 -15.24 -15.74
C SER A 240 9.63 -16.38 -14.88
N PRO A 241 9.11 -17.61 -14.95
CA PRO A 241 9.61 -18.74 -14.16
C PRO A 241 11.09 -19.11 -14.37
N ILE A 242 11.72 -18.59 -15.43
CA ILE A 242 13.12 -18.86 -15.78
C ILE A 242 14.10 -17.74 -15.41
N VAL A 243 13.59 -16.61 -14.93
CA VAL A 243 14.41 -15.45 -14.54
C VAL A 243 15.32 -15.83 -13.37
N SER A 244 16.50 -15.22 -13.30
CA SER A 244 17.39 -15.31 -12.14
C SER A 244 17.42 -13.95 -11.45
N VAL A 245 16.96 -13.87 -10.20
CA VAL A 245 17.02 -12.64 -9.41
C VAL A 245 18.27 -12.68 -8.55
N GLU A 246 19.11 -11.65 -8.64
CA GLU A 246 20.34 -11.55 -7.86
C GLU A 246 20.01 -11.62 -6.36
N GLU A 247 20.73 -12.49 -5.64
CA GLU A 247 20.49 -12.81 -4.22
C GLU A 247 19.07 -13.31 -3.89
N ASN A 248 18.23 -13.55 -4.90
CA ASN A 248 16.78 -13.72 -4.79
C ASN A 248 16.07 -12.56 -4.07
N LEU A 249 16.61 -11.34 -4.12
CA LEU A 249 16.07 -10.19 -3.37
C LEU A 249 15.58 -9.09 -4.31
N ILE A 250 14.36 -8.63 -4.07
CA ILE A 250 13.87 -7.34 -4.54
C ILE A 250 13.53 -6.51 -3.30
N GLU A 251 14.15 -5.34 -3.16
CA GLU A 251 13.90 -4.48 -2.01
C GLU A 251 13.78 -2.99 -2.36
N TRP A 252 13.06 -2.25 -1.51
CA TRP A 252 12.88 -0.80 -1.64
C TRP A 252 12.32 -0.39 -3.01
N GLY A 253 11.37 -1.18 -3.51
CA GLY A 253 10.59 -0.89 -4.71
C GLY A 253 9.23 -0.33 -4.38
N LYS A 254 8.81 0.71 -5.11
CA LYS A 254 7.46 1.28 -5.07
C LYS A 254 6.71 0.91 -6.35
N PHE A 255 5.54 0.30 -6.21
CA PHE A 255 4.70 -0.21 -7.30
C PHE A 255 3.30 0.40 -7.20
N ASP A 256 2.99 1.34 -8.10
CA ASP A 256 1.76 2.14 -8.04
C ASP A 256 0.95 2.08 -9.33
N LEU A 257 -0.38 2.10 -9.23
CA LEU A 257 -1.27 2.23 -10.39
C LEU A 257 -1.11 1.05 -11.36
N ALA A 258 -1.23 -0.15 -10.82
CA ALA A 258 -1.02 -1.41 -11.52
C ALA A 258 -2.29 -2.28 -11.51
N ASN A 259 -2.47 -3.12 -12.53
CA ASN A 259 -3.36 -4.26 -12.39
C ASN A 259 -2.74 -5.29 -11.43
N THR A 260 -1.47 -5.64 -11.63
CA THR A 260 -0.64 -6.31 -10.61
C THR A 260 0.67 -5.56 -10.45
N GLY A 261 0.97 -5.12 -9.23
CA GLY A 261 2.21 -4.41 -8.93
C GLY A 261 3.44 -5.22 -9.35
N LEU A 262 3.59 -6.42 -8.78
CA LEU A 262 4.62 -7.40 -9.10
C LEU A 262 4.02 -8.80 -9.17
N LEU A 263 4.17 -9.47 -10.31
CA LEU A 263 3.82 -10.88 -10.52
C LEU A 263 5.09 -11.74 -10.44
N ASN A 264 5.22 -12.53 -9.39
CA ASN A 264 6.30 -13.48 -9.15
C ASN A 264 5.91 -14.91 -9.55
N GLN A 265 6.73 -15.53 -10.39
CA GLN A 265 6.68 -16.95 -10.72
C GLN A 265 8.03 -17.65 -10.46
N VAL A 266 8.86 -17.03 -9.62
CA VAL A 266 10.24 -17.45 -9.31
C VAL A 266 10.29 -18.02 -7.91
N ASN A 267 10.93 -19.19 -7.80
CA ASN A 267 11.18 -19.83 -6.52
C ASN A 267 12.14 -19.01 -5.65
N ASN A 268 11.89 -19.04 -4.35
CA ASN A 268 12.75 -18.44 -3.32
C ASN A 268 12.94 -16.92 -3.42
N LEU A 269 12.06 -16.19 -4.11
CA LEU A 269 12.09 -14.73 -4.12
C LEU A 269 11.76 -14.15 -2.74
N HIS A 270 12.57 -13.20 -2.30
CA HIS A 270 12.38 -12.38 -1.10
C HIS A 270 12.00 -10.98 -1.56
N MET A 271 10.77 -10.56 -1.25
CA MET A 271 10.30 -9.19 -1.48
C MET A 271 10.32 -8.44 -0.14
N GLN A 272 11.12 -7.39 -0.03
CA GLN A 272 11.34 -6.67 1.23
C GLN A 272 11.18 -5.16 1.10
N ASN A 273 10.74 -4.50 2.17
CA ASN A 273 10.71 -3.03 2.29
C ASN A 273 10.02 -2.32 1.10
N GLY A 274 8.99 -2.95 0.53
CA GLY A 274 8.32 -2.51 -0.69
C GLY A 274 6.97 -1.84 -0.43
N ILE A 275 6.55 -0.98 -1.35
CA ILE A 275 5.24 -0.34 -1.34
C ILE A 275 4.43 -0.82 -2.55
N PHE A 276 3.21 -1.29 -2.30
CA PHE A 276 2.22 -1.61 -3.32
C PHE A 276 0.96 -0.78 -3.08
N ARG A 277 0.63 0.12 -4.00
CA ARG A 277 -0.46 1.08 -3.77
C ARG A 277 -1.35 1.30 -4.98
N ASN A 278 -2.62 1.66 -4.72
CA ASN A 278 -3.59 2.12 -5.72
C ASN A 278 -3.66 1.17 -6.93
N SER A 279 -3.80 -0.13 -6.65
CA SER A 279 -3.67 -1.19 -7.65
C SER A 279 -4.81 -2.21 -7.52
N ASN A 280 -5.04 -3.03 -8.55
CA ASN A 280 -5.99 -4.14 -8.41
C ASN A 280 -5.40 -5.32 -7.63
N CYS A 281 -4.08 -5.50 -7.67
CA CYS A 281 -3.32 -6.50 -6.94
C CYS A 281 -1.95 -5.92 -6.60
N GLY A 282 -1.45 -6.16 -5.39
CA GLY A 282 -0.11 -5.70 -4.98
C GLY A 282 0.96 -6.68 -5.43
N PHE A 283 1.40 -7.53 -4.50
CA PHE A 283 2.33 -8.61 -4.77
C PHE A 283 1.58 -9.92 -5.02
N TYR A 284 1.69 -10.46 -6.23
CA TYR A 284 1.09 -11.73 -6.61
C TYR A 284 2.18 -12.78 -6.84
N CYS A 285 2.17 -13.85 -6.06
CA CYS A 285 3.03 -14.99 -6.24
C CYS A 285 2.23 -16.25 -6.62
N THR A 286 2.63 -16.92 -7.71
CA THR A 286 1.93 -18.10 -8.21
C THR A 286 2.88 -19.18 -8.71
N ASP A 287 2.52 -20.45 -8.43
CA ASP A 287 3.20 -21.64 -8.94
C ASP A 287 4.69 -21.71 -8.55
N VAL A 288 4.99 -21.50 -7.27
CA VAL A 288 6.37 -21.53 -6.74
C VAL A 288 6.50 -22.40 -5.49
N ASP A 289 7.69 -22.98 -5.30
CA ASP A 289 8.02 -23.80 -4.15
C ASP A 289 8.14 -22.97 -2.86
N SER A 290 8.70 -21.75 -2.98
CA SER A 290 8.85 -20.85 -1.84
C SER A 290 8.89 -19.38 -2.22
N THR A 291 8.50 -18.51 -1.29
CA THR A 291 8.69 -17.06 -1.37
C THR A 291 8.59 -16.44 0.03
N LEU A 292 9.23 -15.29 0.23
CA LEU A 292 9.20 -14.54 1.47
C LEU A 292 8.77 -13.09 1.18
N CYS A 293 7.90 -12.57 2.02
CA CYS A 293 7.50 -11.16 2.02
C CYS A 293 7.68 -10.59 3.42
N SER A 294 8.44 -9.50 3.53
CA SER A 294 8.64 -8.82 4.81
C SER A 294 8.64 -7.30 4.66
N ASN A 295 8.19 -6.59 5.70
CA ASN A 295 8.20 -5.12 5.74
C ASN A 295 7.49 -4.46 4.55
N LEU A 296 6.39 -5.04 4.06
CA LEU A 296 5.65 -4.45 2.97
C LEU A 296 4.61 -3.46 3.47
N LEU A 297 4.36 -2.41 2.70
CA LEU A 297 3.17 -1.57 2.81
C LEU A 297 2.26 -1.84 1.61
N CYS A 298 1.11 -2.44 1.84
CA CYS A 298 0.07 -2.63 0.83
C CYS A 298 -1.14 -1.76 1.14
N GLU A 299 -1.48 -0.84 0.25
CA GLU A 299 -2.51 0.18 0.48
C GLU A 299 -3.46 0.34 -0.71
N LYS A 300 -4.77 0.46 -0.44
CA LYS A 300 -5.78 0.80 -1.47
C LYS A 300 -5.78 -0.21 -2.62
N ILE A 301 -5.93 -1.48 -2.29
CA ILE A 301 -6.00 -2.58 -3.26
C ILE A 301 -7.45 -2.98 -3.48
N THR A 302 -7.99 -2.64 -4.65
CA THR A 302 -9.45 -2.48 -4.85
C THR A 302 -10.13 -3.61 -5.61
N SER A 303 -9.52 -4.81 -5.68
CA SER A 303 -10.14 -5.95 -6.34
C SER A 303 -10.48 -7.07 -5.37
N GLU A 304 -11.77 -7.37 -5.22
CA GLU A 304 -12.29 -8.53 -4.49
C GLU A 304 -11.70 -9.89 -4.95
N ARG A 305 -11.16 -9.95 -6.18
CA ARG A 305 -10.59 -11.18 -6.74
C ARG A 305 -9.14 -11.39 -6.33
N ASN A 306 -8.44 -10.31 -5.99
CA ASN A 306 -7.01 -10.27 -5.69
C ASN A 306 -6.80 -9.83 -4.23
N ALA A 307 -5.57 -9.44 -3.88
CA ALA A 307 -5.21 -8.95 -2.56
C ALA A 307 -3.99 -8.01 -2.60
N GLY A 308 -3.67 -7.37 -1.48
CA GLY A 308 -2.40 -6.67 -1.30
C GLY A 308 -1.21 -7.62 -1.41
N ILE A 309 -1.30 -8.79 -0.75
CA ILE A 309 -0.39 -9.91 -0.95
C ILE A 309 -1.21 -11.14 -1.29
N TYR A 310 -0.94 -11.76 -2.44
CA TYR A 310 -1.71 -12.88 -2.96
C TYR A 310 -0.80 -14.05 -3.29
N PHE A 311 -0.94 -15.16 -2.57
CA PHE A 311 -0.25 -16.43 -2.85
C PHE A 311 -1.23 -17.47 -3.41
N VAL A 312 -0.84 -18.07 -4.54
CA VAL A 312 -1.57 -19.16 -5.20
C VAL A 312 -0.60 -20.31 -5.46
N GLN A 313 -0.88 -21.52 -4.96
CA GLN A 313 0.03 -22.66 -5.14
C GLN A 313 1.47 -22.34 -4.70
N VAL A 314 1.63 -21.82 -3.48
CA VAL A 314 2.93 -21.61 -2.83
C VAL A 314 3.11 -22.66 -1.74
N ASP A 315 4.10 -23.54 -1.92
CA ASP A 315 4.33 -24.65 -0.98
C ASP A 315 4.84 -24.15 0.38
N HIS A 316 5.87 -23.29 0.37
CA HIS A 316 6.50 -22.72 1.57
C HIS A 316 6.57 -21.18 1.48
N GLY A 317 5.52 -20.51 1.95
CA GLY A 317 5.46 -19.05 1.98
C GLY A 317 5.73 -18.46 3.36
N LEU A 318 6.25 -17.24 3.40
CA LEU A 318 6.31 -16.43 4.61
C LEU A 318 5.78 -15.03 4.31
N ILE A 319 4.85 -14.54 5.13
CA ILE A 319 4.34 -13.16 5.10
C ILE A 319 4.49 -12.58 6.50
N GLU A 320 5.45 -11.68 6.68
CA GLU A 320 5.70 -11.10 7.99
C GLU A 320 5.86 -9.57 7.99
N LYS A 321 5.69 -8.99 9.17
CA LYS A 321 6.08 -7.60 9.47
C LYS A 321 5.52 -6.59 8.47
N SER A 322 4.35 -6.83 7.92
CA SER A 322 3.78 -5.98 6.86
C SER A 322 2.57 -5.19 7.36
N ILE A 323 2.36 -4.01 6.80
CA ILE A 323 1.17 -3.18 7.02
C ILE A 323 0.28 -3.32 5.79
N VAL A 324 -0.96 -3.77 5.99
CA VAL A 324 -1.93 -3.97 4.90
C VAL A 324 -3.22 -3.24 5.23
N ILE A 325 -3.53 -2.21 4.44
CA ILE A 325 -4.53 -1.20 4.78
C ILE A 325 -5.45 -0.84 3.59
N ASP A 326 -6.74 -0.69 3.89
CA ASP A 326 -7.77 -0.24 2.93
C ASP A 326 -7.83 -1.07 1.65
N CYS A 327 -7.68 -2.38 1.78
CA CYS A 327 -7.79 -3.36 0.70
C CYS A 327 -9.13 -4.11 0.75
N ASP A 328 -9.62 -4.57 -0.41
CA ASP A 328 -10.74 -5.51 -0.46
C ASP A 328 -10.34 -6.83 0.23
N ASN A 329 -9.25 -7.45 -0.20
CA ASN A 329 -8.58 -8.50 0.57
C ASN A 329 -7.19 -8.00 0.94
N GLY A 330 -6.84 -8.04 2.22
CA GLY A 330 -5.51 -7.69 2.67
C GLY A 330 -4.49 -8.72 2.19
N LEU A 331 -4.63 -9.94 2.71
CA LEU A 331 -3.84 -11.11 2.31
C LEU A 331 -4.76 -12.18 1.72
N LYS A 332 -4.28 -12.92 0.73
CA LYS A 332 -5.01 -14.04 0.15
C LYS A 332 -4.10 -15.22 -0.11
N VAL A 333 -4.57 -16.40 0.33
CA VAL A 333 -3.84 -17.66 0.28
C VAL A 333 -4.76 -18.71 -0.34
N LYS A 334 -4.35 -19.28 -1.47
CA LYS A 334 -5.24 -20.08 -2.30
C LYS A 334 -4.55 -21.29 -2.96
N ASP A 335 -5.34 -22.34 -3.16
CA ASP A 335 -4.98 -23.57 -3.91
C ASP A 335 -3.78 -24.34 -3.30
N ASN A 336 -4.01 -25.01 -2.16
CA ASN A 336 -3.01 -25.80 -1.41
C ASN A 336 -1.82 -25.00 -0.89
N CYS A 337 -2.05 -23.74 -0.52
CA CYS A 337 -1.00 -22.81 -0.12
C CYS A 337 -0.88 -22.76 1.42
N ASN A 338 0.33 -22.94 1.97
CA ASN A 338 0.52 -23.17 3.41
C ASN A 338 1.57 -22.24 4.05
N PRO A 339 1.44 -20.90 3.93
CA PRO A 339 2.42 -19.97 4.47
C PRO A 339 2.33 -19.81 5.99
N GLU A 340 3.42 -19.33 6.58
CA GLU A 340 3.39 -18.66 7.88
C GLU A 340 3.05 -17.18 7.69
N ILE A 341 2.13 -16.65 8.51
CA ILE A 341 1.66 -15.27 8.46
C ILE A 341 1.72 -14.68 9.87
N TYR A 342 2.69 -13.79 10.14
CA TYR A 342 2.86 -13.25 11.48
C TYR A 342 3.42 -11.83 11.59
N ASN A 343 3.20 -11.17 12.72
CA ASN A 343 3.63 -9.79 12.99
C ASN A 343 3.13 -8.79 11.94
N ASN A 344 1.96 -9.03 11.33
CA ASN A 344 1.37 -8.09 10.38
C ASN A 344 0.31 -7.21 11.05
N TYR A 345 0.22 -5.95 10.60
CA TYR A 345 -0.86 -5.04 10.97
C TYR A 345 -1.86 -4.96 9.81
N ILE A 346 -3.08 -5.43 10.03
CA ILE A 346 -4.12 -5.61 9.00
C ILE A 346 -5.29 -4.68 9.36
N PHE A 347 -5.42 -3.56 8.64
CA PHE A 347 -6.32 -2.46 8.99
C PHE A 347 -7.37 -2.16 7.92
N SER A 348 -8.63 -1.96 8.33
CA SER A 348 -9.67 -1.37 7.45
C SER A 348 -9.87 -2.12 6.12
N ASN A 349 -9.63 -3.44 6.13
CA ASN A 349 -9.83 -4.29 4.96
C ASN A 349 -11.26 -4.88 4.97
N THR A 350 -11.84 -5.13 3.79
CA THR A 350 -13.10 -5.89 3.73
C THR A 350 -12.87 -7.31 4.25
N ILE A 351 -11.80 -7.97 3.81
CA ILE A 351 -11.31 -9.23 4.36
C ILE A 351 -9.83 -9.06 4.71
N GLY A 352 -9.46 -9.30 5.97
CA GLY A 352 -8.07 -9.25 6.41
C GLY A 352 -7.23 -10.35 5.75
N ILE A 353 -7.63 -11.61 5.94
CA ILE A 353 -7.02 -12.79 5.29
C ILE A 353 -8.12 -13.67 4.69
N ASP A 354 -8.03 -13.93 3.38
CA ASP A 354 -8.83 -14.93 2.66
C ASP A 354 -8.00 -16.21 2.48
N ILE A 355 -8.43 -17.29 3.12
CA ILE A 355 -7.79 -18.62 3.07
C ILE A 355 -8.73 -19.55 2.32
N SER A 356 -8.31 -20.07 1.17
CA SER A 356 -9.23 -20.83 0.31
C SER A 356 -8.58 -22.03 -0.39
N TYR A 357 -9.42 -23.00 -0.76
CA TYR A 357 -9.09 -24.16 -1.60
C TYR A 357 -7.94 -25.01 -1.03
N TYR A 358 -8.24 -25.75 0.06
CA TYR A 358 -7.31 -26.69 0.70
C TYR A 358 -6.02 -26.08 1.25
N SER A 359 -6.04 -24.76 1.52
CA SER A 359 -4.90 -24.05 2.08
C SER A 359 -4.85 -24.25 3.61
N SER A 360 -3.66 -24.30 4.18
CA SER A 360 -3.46 -24.52 5.62
C SER A 360 -2.36 -23.65 6.23
N PRO A 361 -2.54 -22.32 6.18
CA PRO A 361 -1.56 -21.41 6.76
C PRO A 361 -1.56 -21.47 8.29
N GLN A 362 -0.43 -21.03 8.84
CA GLN A 362 -0.28 -20.69 10.24
C GLN A 362 -0.40 -19.17 10.39
N VAL A 363 -1.33 -18.69 11.23
CA VAL A 363 -1.60 -17.26 11.39
C VAL A 363 -1.45 -16.87 12.85
N TYR A 364 -0.43 -16.09 13.17
CA TYR A 364 -0.13 -15.75 14.56
C TYR A 364 0.50 -14.39 14.77
N ASN A 365 0.35 -13.82 15.96
CA ASN A 365 0.95 -12.53 16.33
C ASN A 365 0.61 -11.40 15.35
N ASN A 366 -0.58 -11.42 14.74
CA ASN A 366 -1.06 -10.34 13.89
C ASN A 366 -2.08 -9.48 14.65
N GLU A 367 -2.23 -8.23 14.20
CA GLU A 367 -3.30 -7.35 14.63
C GLU A 367 -4.28 -7.10 13.51
N PHE A 368 -5.55 -7.40 13.78
CA PHE A 368 -6.66 -7.15 12.86
C PHE A 368 -7.51 -6.05 13.45
N VAL A 369 -7.57 -4.89 12.79
CA VAL A 369 -8.28 -3.72 13.32
C VAL A 369 -9.16 -3.12 12.25
N ASN A 370 -10.41 -2.84 12.60
CA ASN A 370 -11.42 -2.23 11.73
C ASN A 370 -11.68 -2.98 10.41
N CYS A 371 -11.33 -4.27 10.32
CA CYS A 371 -11.70 -5.09 9.16
C CYS A 371 -13.17 -5.51 9.26
N GLU A 372 -13.84 -5.72 8.12
CA GLU A 372 -15.16 -6.36 8.17
C GLU A 372 -14.98 -7.80 8.66
N LYS A 373 -14.16 -8.62 8.00
CA LYS A 373 -13.81 -9.97 8.46
C LYS A 373 -12.30 -10.04 8.66
N ALA A 374 -11.82 -10.37 9.85
CA ALA A 374 -10.38 -10.52 10.07
C ALA A 374 -9.84 -11.72 9.29
N ILE A 375 -10.44 -12.91 9.48
CA ILE A 375 -10.06 -14.12 8.77
C ILE A 375 -11.29 -14.80 8.17
N LEU A 376 -11.22 -15.11 6.88
CA LEU A 376 -12.21 -15.88 6.14
C LEU A 376 -11.58 -17.19 5.66
N ASN A 377 -12.06 -18.32 6.17
CA ASN A 377 -11.55 -19.66 5.85
C ASN A 377 -12.58 -20.44 5.01
N LEU A 378 -12.20 -20.81 3.79
CA LEU A 378 -13.07 -21.28 2.72
C LEU A 378 -12.64 -22.63 2.15
N ASN A 379 -13.60 -23.39 1.60
CA ASN A 379 -13.37 -24.51 0.66
C ASN A 379 -12.31 -25.52 1.16
N GLN A 380 -12.62 -26.20 2.27
CA GLN A 380 -11.79 -27.27 2.86
C GLN A 380 -10.39 -26.83 3.30
N SER A 381 -10.19 -25.53 3.50
CA SER A 381 -8.98 -25.01 4.12
C SER A 381 -8.97 -25.28 5.63
N TYR A 382 -7.79 -25.47 6.20
CA TYR A 382 -7.61 -25.81 7.62
C TYR A 382 -6.45 -24.98 8.20
N SER A 383 -6.76 -23.80 8.73
CA SER A 383 -5.77 -22.91 9.32
C SER A 383 -5.55 -23.21 10.81
N THR A 384 -4.34 -22.91 11.30
CA THR A 384 -4.03 -22.85 12.73
C THR A 384 -3.83 -21.39 13.11
N ILE A 385 -4.57 -20.90 14.10
CA ILE A 385 -4.65 -19.47 14.43
C ILE A 385 -4.37 -19.27 15.91
N TRP A 386 -3.34 -18.50 16.26
CA TRP A 386 -3.06 -18.25 17.68
C TRP A 386 -2.39 -16.92 17.95
N SER A 387 -2.55 -16.40 19.17
CA SER A 387 -1.81 -15.20 19.60
C SER A 387 -2.04 -13.99 18.69
N ASN A 388 -3.23 -13.84 18.11
CA ASN A 388 -3.63 -12.66 17.35
C ASN A 388 -4.53 -11.75 18.19
N TYR A 389 -4.53 -10.47 17.85
CA TYR A 389 -5.44 -9.47 18.38
C TYR A 389 -6.49 -9.12 17.33
N PHE A 390 -7.77 -9.16 17.72
CA PHE A 390 -8.90 -8.89 16.83
C PHE A 390 -9.77 -7.76 17.39
N GLU A 391 -9.86 -6.66 16.64
CA GLU A 391 -10.79 -5.56 16.87
C GLU A 391 -11.54 -5.27 15.55
N THR A 392 -12.48 -6.14 15.22
CA THR A 392 -13.14 -6.21 13.90
C THR A 392 -14.64 -6.43 14.00
N ASN A 393 -15.37 -6.46 12.88
CA ASN A 393 -16.77 -6.87 12.93
C ASN A 393 -16.91 -8.38 13.14
N TYR A 394 -16.20 -9.17 12.33
CA TYR A 394 -16.12 -10.62 12.44
C TYR A 394 -14.67 -11.04 12.68
N GLY A 395 -14.42 -11.82 13.73
CA GLY A 395 -13.09 -12.36 14.03
C GLY A 395 -12.71 -13.47 13.06
N PHE A 396 -13.35 -14.63 13.20
CA PHE A 396 -13.13 -15.77 12.33
C PHE A 396 -14.42 -16.24 11.67
N VAL A 397 -14.41 -16.39 10.35
CA VAL A 397 -15.55 -16.88 9.58
C VAL A 397 -15.15 -18.10 8.77
N THR A 398 -15.91 -19.18 8.89
CA THR A 398 -15.72 -20.41 8.11
C THR A 398 -16.90 -20.66 7.18
N TYR A 399 -16.61 -21.06 5.95
CA TYR A 399 -17.58 -21.50 4.95
C TYR A 399 -17.01 -22.68 4.16
N ARG A 400 -17.83 -23.70 3.88
CA ARG A 400 -17.40 -24.88 3.07
C ARG A 400 -16.20 -25.65 3.63
N CYS A 401 -16.02 -25.69 4.94
CA CYS A 401 -14.95 -26.44 5.59
C CYS A 401 -15.47 -27.79 6.12
N TYR A 402 -14.73 -28.86 5.84
CA TYR A 402 -15.11 -30.24 6.17
C TYR A 402 -13.87 -31.00 6.64
N ILE A 403 -14.08 -32.03 7.47
CA ILE A 403 -13.16 -33.16 7.75
C ILE A 403 -12.09 -32.92 8.85
N PHE A 404 -11.59 -31.69 9.04
CA PHE A 404 -10.53 -31.43 10.04
C PHE A 404 -10.97 -30.35 11.04
N PRO A 405 -10.69 -30.51 12.35
CA PRO A 405 -10.93 -29.45 13.32
C PRO A 405 -10.04 -28.24 13.03
N LEU A 406 -10.59 -27.03 13.22
CA LEU A 406 -9.85 -25.77 13.15
C LEU A 406 -9.37 -25.42 14.55
N GLU A 407 -8.08 -25.12 14.71
CA GLU A 407 -7.47 -24.81 16.01
C GLU A 407 -7.25 -23.29 16.12
N ILE A 408 -7.95 -22.66 17.08
CA ILE A 408 -7.95 -21.23 17.30
C ILE A 408 -7.73 -20.96 18.79
N HIS A 409 -6.53 -20.58 19.21
CA HIS A 409 -6.17 -20.52 20.64
C HIS A 409 -5.39 -19.27 21.04
N TYR A 410 -5.50 -18.85 22.30
CA TYR A 410 -4.67 -17.78 22.86
C TYR A 410 -4.77 -16.46 22.09
N ASN A 411 -5.94 -16.14 21.53
CA ASN A 411 -6.21 -14.88 20.87
C ASN A 411 -7.02 -13.93 21.77
N ASN A 412 -6.95 -12.63 21.48
CA ASN A 412 -7.78 -11.61 22.09
C ASN A 412 -8.87 -11.17 21.09
N PHE A 413 -10.12 -11.56 21.33
CA PHE A 413 -11.27 -11.26 20.46
C PHE A 413 -12.13 -10.12 21.04
N ASN A 414 -12.05 -8.95 20.41
CA ASN A 414 -12.90 -7.78 20.63
C ASN A 414 -13.74 -7.50 19.37
N CYS A 415 -14.60 -8.45 18.96
CA CYS A 415 -15.39 -8.30 17.75
C CYS A 415 -16.76 -7.65 18.03
N SER A 416 -17.21 -6.79 17.12
CA SER A 416 -18.47 -6.06 17.28
C SER A 416 -19.72 -6.84 16.86
N ILE A 417 -19.58 -7.90 16.06
CA ILE A 417 -20.68 -8.75 15.59
C ILE A 417 -20.51 -10.21 16.03
N TYR A 418 -19.48 -10.92 15.56
CA TYR A 418 -19.19 -12.28 16.00
C TYR A 418 -17.68 -12.49 16.15
N ASN A 419 -17.26 -13.08 17.26
CA ASN A 419 -15.90 -13.57 17.43
C ASN A 419 -15.65 -14.74 16.47
N MET A 420 -16.64 -15.63 16.34
CA MET A 420 -16.57 -16.79 15.46
C MET A 420 -17.91 -17.05 14.80
N LYS A 421 -17.87 -17.39 13.50
CA LYS A 421 -19.07 -17.70 12.72
C LYS A 421 -18.85 -18.91 11.83
N THR A 422 -19.62 -19.97 12.05
CA THR A 422 -19.71 -21.11 11.13
C THR A 422 -20.86 -20.88 10.15
N THR A 423 -20.62 -21.17 8.86
CA THR A 423 -21.64 -21.05 7.83
C THR A 423 -21.76 -22.35 7.05
N PRO A 424 -22.99 -22.76 6.70
CA PRO A 424 -23.22 -24.08 6.14
C PRO A 424 -22.81 -24.08 4.67
N TRP A 425 -22.50 -25.26 4.12
CA TRP A 425 -22.58 -25.42 2.67
C TRP A 425 -23.40 -26.62 2.25
N GLY A 426 -24.54 -26.29 1.65
CA GLY A 426 -25.41 -27.25 0.99
C GLY A 426 -25.82 -28.41 1.90
N PRO A 427 -26.23 -29.54 1.31
CA PRO A 427 -26.71 -30.68 2.06
C PRO A 427 -25.59 -31.59 2.61
N SER A 428 -24.33 -31.12 2.71
CA SER A 428 -23.21 -31.97 3.16
C SER A 428 -23.18 -32.09 4.69
N PRO A 429 -23.35 -33.30 5.29
CA PRO A 429 -23.66 -33.47 6.70
C PRO A 429 -22.43 -33.59 7.64
N GLN A 430 -21.27 -33.01 7.29
CA GLN A 430 -20.04 -33.14 8.10
C GLN A 430 -19.22 -31.84 8.23
N PRO A 431 -19.83 -30.74 8.69
CA PRO A 431 -19.14 -29.47 8.89
C PRO A 431 -17.98 -29.62 9.88
N THR A 432 -16.94 -28.82 9.68
CA THR A 432 -15.80 -28.73 10.59
C THR A 432 -16.17 -28.00 11.88
N ASP A 433 -15.92 -28.66 13.02
CA ASP A 433 -15.95 -28.02 14.33
C ASP A 433 -14.70 -27.15 14.56
N ILE A 434 -14.84 -26.12 15.39
CA ILE A 434 -13.73 -25.23 15.77
C ILE A 434 -13.35 -25.53 17.21
N ASN A 435 -12.09 -25.88 17.44
CA ASN A 435 -11.50 -25.85 18.75
C ASN A 435 -11.04 -24.42 19.06
N ALA A 436 -11.79 -23.75 19.93
CA ALA A 436 -11.62 -22.33 20.27
C ALA A 436 -11.22 -22.13 21.75
N GLU A 437 -10.63 -23.14 22.38
CA GLU A 437 -10.22 -23.07 23.77
C GLU A 437 -9.12 -22.00 24.01
N ASN A 438 -9.04 -21.50 25.23
CA ASN A 438 -8.01 -20.60 25.73
C ASN A 438 -7.92 -19.27 24.98
N ASN A 439 -9.02 -18.76 24.44
CA ASN A 439 -9.10 -17.38 23.94
C ASN A 439 -9.66 -16.42 25.01
N TYR A 440 -9.37 -15.14 24.90
CA TYR A 440 -10.01 -14.07 25.67
C TYR A 440 -11.06 -13.36 24.80
N TYR A 441 -12.24 -13.08 25.37
CA TYR A 441 -13.40 -12.53 24.65
C TYR A 441 -13.85 -11.16 25.18
N TYR A 442 -12.99 -10.44 25.92
CA TYR A 442 -13.30 -9.14 26.54
C TYR A 442 -14.47 -9.14 27.55
N THR A 443 -14.91 -10.33 27.95
CA THR A 443 -15.88 -10.56 29.01
C THR A 443 -15.62 -11.93 29.63
N ILE A 444 -16.11 -12.13 30.87
CA ILE A 444 -16.12 -13.43 31.55
C ILE A 444 -17.54 -14.00 31.67
N ASN A 445 -18.54 -13.31 31.12
CA ASN A 445 -19.92 -13.75 31.11
C ASN A 445 -20.15 -14.74 29.97
N GLU A 446 -20.32 -16.02 30.29
CA GLU A 446 -20.55 -17.10 29.31
C GLU A 446 -21.72 -16.81 28.35
N THR A 447 -22.77 -16.13 28.82
CA THR A 447 -23.91 -15.79 27.96
C THR A 447 -23.52 -14.77 26.89
N GLU A 448 -22.74 -13.75 27.26
CA GLU A 448 -22.23 -12.75 26.30
C GLU A 448 -21.25 -13.36 25.30
N ILE A 449 -20.40 -14.30 25.75
CA ILE A 449 -19.49 -15.03 24.86
C ILE A 449 -20.30 -15.85 23.85
N GLN A 450 -21.31 -16.57 24.31
CA GLN A 450 -22.18 -17.39 23.44
C GLN A 450 -22.94 -16.53 22.42
N GLU A 451 -23.40 -15.33 22.78
CA GLU A 451 -24.08 -14.42 21.84
C GLU A 451 -23.15 -13.91 20.71
N LEU A 452 -21.82 -13.93 20.92
CA LEU A 452 -20.81 -13.56 19.93
C LEU A 452 -20.27 -14.77 19.14
N ILE A 453 -20.81 -15.96 19.36
CA ILE A 453 -20.47 -17.18 18.62
C ILE A 453 -21.71 -17.60 17.84
N TYR A 454 -21.57 -17.69 16.51
CA TYR A 454 -22.63 -18.19 15.63
C TYR A 454 -22.27 -19.57 15.10
N ASP A 455 -22.90 -20.61 15.64
CA ASP A 455 -22.52 -22.00 15.42
C ASP A 455 -23.73 -22.96 15.30
N LYS A 456 -23.45 -24.26 15.39
CA LYS A 456 -24.45 -25.33 15.37
C LYS A 456 -25.61 -25.17 16.36
N ASN A 457 -25.36 -24.63 17.55
CA ASN A 457 -26.35 -24.53 18.62
C ASN A 457 -27.41 -23.45 18.37
N ASP A 458 -27.17 -22.54 17.41
CA ASP A 458 -28.12 -21.52 16.99
C ASP A 458 -29.22 -22.04 16.04
N PHE A 459 -29.20 -23.34 15.71
CA PHE A 459 -30.11 -23.95 14.74
C PHE A 459 -30.96 -25.07 15.32
N GLU A 460 -32.13 -25.25 14.72
CA GLU A 460 -33.02 -26.36 15.02
C GLU A 460 -32.37 -27.72 14.67
N PRO A 461 -32.65 -28.80 15.42
CA PRO A 461 -31.99 -30.10 15.26
C PRO A 461 -31.85 -30.63 13.82
N PRO A 462 -32.84 -30.49 12.92
CA PRO A 462 -32.69 -30.95 11.53
C PRO A 462 -31.63 -30.21 10.72
N GLN A 463 -31.29 -28.98 11.11
CA GLN A 463 -30.34 -28.11 10.44
C GLN A 463 -28.93 -28.21 11.02
N GLN A 464 -28.80 -28.60 12.29
CA GLN A 464 -27.52 -28.69 13.01
C GLN A 464 -26.46 -29.53 12.28
N GLN A 465 -26.87 -30.56 11.53
CA GLN A 465 -25.96 -31.39 10.72
C GLN A 465 -25.15 -30.62 9.65
N TYR A 466 -25.50 -29.36 9.37
CA TYR A 466 -24.84 -28.52 8.36
C TYR A 466 -23.92 -27.44 8.94
N TYR A 467 -23.84 -27.34 10.28
CA TYR A 467 -23.04 -26.34 10.98
C TYR A 467 -22.05 -26.98 11.95
N GLY A 468 -20.84 -26.43 12.02
CA GLY A 468 -19.83 -26.83 12.98
C GLY A 468 -20.12 -26.23 14.36
N GLU A 469 -19.72 -26.94 15.39
CA GLU A 469 -19.76 -26.50 16.79
C GLU A 469 -18.47 -25.75 17.14
N VAL A 470 -18.58 -24.72 17.98
CA VAL A 470 -17.42 -23.96 18.48
C VAL A 470 -17.17 -24.30 19.95
N PHE A 471 -16.07 -25.01 20.22
CA PHE A 471 -15.65 -25.38 21.56
C PHE A 471 -14.79 -24.27 22.18
N TYR A 472 -15.41 -23.31 22.87
CA TYR A 472 -14.71 -22.14 23.44
C TYR A 472 -14.28 -22.29 24.91
N GLN A 473 -14.68 -23.38 25.59
CA GLN A 473 -14.36 -23.61 27.00
C GLN A 473 -13.21 -24.61 27.15
N PRO A 474 -12.18 -24.33 27.98
CA PRO A 474 -12.06 -23.15 28.85
C PRO A 474 -11.71 -21.88 28.06
N PHE A 475 -12.13 -20.70 28.54
CA PHE A 475 -11.71 -19.39 28.02
C PHE A 475 -10.87 -18.64 29.06
N LEU A 476 -10.05 -17.69 28.60
CA LEU A 476 -9.20 -16.87 29.45
C LEU A 476 -10.02 -15.81 30.20
N THR A 477 -9.61 -15.48 31.42
CA THR A 477 -10.27 -14.46 32.26
C THR A 477 -9.66 -13.06 32.13
N GLU A 478 -8.52 -12.96 31.45
CA GLU A 478 -7.78 -11.73 31.16
C GLU A 478 -7.19 -11.83 29.76
N GLU A 479 -6.81 -10.68 29.19
CA GLU A 479 -6.14 -10.62 27.90
C GLU A 479 -4.89 -11.51 27.89
N TYR A 480 -4.70 -12.23 26.80
CA TYR A 480 -3.46 -12.95 26.57
C TYR A 480 -2.35 -11.95 26.20
N PRO A 481 -1.29 -11.81 27.01
CA PRO A 481 -0.31 -10.73 26.85
C PRO A 481 0.62 -10.90 25.65
N TYR A 482 0.64 -12.08 25.03
CA TYR A 482 1.43 -12.37 23.84
C TYR A 482 0.59 -12.39 22.56
N ALA A 483 -0.68 -11.94 22.63
CA ALA A 483 -1.50 -11.75 21.44
C ALA A 483 -1.16 -10.42 20.74
N GLY A 484 -1.20 -10.41 19.41
CA GLY A 484 -0.85 -9.25 18.60
C GLY A 484 0.64 -9.21 18.23
N ILE A 485 1.06 -8.13 17.60
CA ILE A 485 2.41 -7.97 17.06
C ILE A 485 3.45 -8.04 18.20
N GLN A 486 4.47 -8.87 18.02
CA GLN A 486 5.58 -9.00 18.96
C GLN A 486 6.82 -8.28 18.42
N GLY A 487 7.64 -7.75 19.33
CA GLY A 487 8.88 -7.05 18.98
C GLY A 487 10.03 -8.03 18.78
N GLU A 488 10.33 -8.37 17.52
CA GLU A 488 11.64 -8.84 17.06
C GLU A 488 11.95 -8.29 15.67
#